data_AF-A0A6I1W770-F1
#
_entry.id   AF-A0A6I1W770-F1
#
_cell.length_a   1.000
_cell.length_b   1.000
_cell.length_c   1.000
_cell.angle_alpha   90.00
_cell.angle_beta   90.00
_cell.angle_gamma   90.00
#
_symmetry.space_group_name_H-M   'P 1'
#
loop_
_entity.id
_entity.type
_entity.pdbx_description
1 polymer ?
#
loop_
_entity_poly.entity_id
_entity_poly.type
_entity_poly.pdbx_seq_one_letter_code
_entity_poly.pdbx_strand_id
1 'polypeptide(L)'
;NGWNNAGTGHSALAELNYTPEDKNGNVEIPKAIEINEAFQISRQFWAWQVKNGVLKNPRSFINSTPHMSSVWGDDNIKFLKKRYEALQASPLFAGMQY
;
A
#
# COMPACT_ATOMS: atom_id res chain seq x y z
N ASN A 1 14.58 -5.07 -6.26
CA ASN A 1 14.84 -4.63 -4.87
C ASN A 1 13.58 -4.63 -4.01
N GLY A 2 12.87 -5.77 -3.89
CA GLY A 2 11.75 -5.91 -2.93
C GLY A 2 12.17 -6.41 -1.55
N TRP A 3 13.43 -6.86 -1.41
CA TRP A 3 13.93 -7.56 -0.21
C TRP A 3 14.28 -6.61 0.95
N ASN A 4 14.40 -5.30 0.70
CA ASN A 4 14.84 -4.29 1.69
C ASN A 4 13.77 -3.22 1.95
N ASN A 5 12.48 -3.51 1.77
CA ASN A 5 11.41 -2.52 1.94
C ASN A 5 10.89 -2.39 3.39
N ALA A 6 11.37 -3.23 4.30
CA ALA A 6 11.02 -3.10 5.71
C ALA A 6 11.65 -1.80 6.27
N GLY A 7 10.82 -0.79 6.54
CA GLY A 7 11.22 0.45 7.21
C GLY A 7 11.54 1.65 6.31
N THR A 8 11.43 1.56 4.98
CA THR A 8 11.75 2.67 4.04
C THR A 8 10.55 3.52 3.61
N GLY A 9 9.37 3.26 4.19
CA GLY A 9 8.10 3.86 3.78
C GLY A 9 7.52 3.18 2.52
N HIS A 10 6.22 2.85 2.56
CA HIS A 10 5.53 2.10 1.49
C HIS A 10 4.03 2.43 1.48
N SER A 11 3.38 2.22 0.33
CA SER A 11 1.96 2.56 0.13
C SER A 11 0.96 1.50 0.65
N ALA A 12 1.38 0.61 1.57
CA ALA A 12 0.53 -0.43 2.16
C ALA A 12 -0.22 -1.33 1.14
N LEU A 13 0.39 -1.62 -0.02
CA LEU A 13 -0.31 -2.29 -1.12
C LEU A 13 -0.42 -3.81 -0.92
N ALA A 14 0.62 -4.46 -0.38
CA ALA A 14 0.75 -5.92 -0.34
C ALA A 14 0.61 -6.52 1.06
N GLU A 15 0.63 -5.70 2.11
CA GLU A 15 0.63 -6.12 3.51
C GLU A 15 -0.77 -6.54 3.97
N LEU A 16 -1.07 -7.83 3.83
CA LEU A 16 -2.36 -8.43 4.17
C LEU A 16 -2.76 -8.22 5.65
N ASN A 17 -1.77 -8.13 6.54
CA ASN A 17 -1.98 -7.92 7.97
C ASN A 17 -2.43 -6.49 8.33
N TYR A 18 -2.43 -5.54 7.39
CA TYR A 18 -3.02 -4.21 7.60
C TYR A 18 -4.52 -4.17 7.34
N THR A 19 -5.09 -5.30 6.91
CA THR A 19 -6.51 -5.44 6.65
C THR A 19 -7.08 -6.64 7.41
N PRO A 20 -7.11 -6.61 8.76
CA PRO A 20 -7.62 -7.72 9.55
C PRO A 20 -9.13 -7.92 9.35
N GLU A 21 -9.62 -9.14 9.58
CA GLU A 21 -11.06 -9.40 9.68
C GLU A 21 -11.55 -9.10 11.11
N ASP A 22 -12.70 -8.43 11.21
CA ASP A 22 -13.42 -8.25 12.47
C ASP A 22 -14.06 -9.57 12.95
N LYS A 23 -14.74 -9.53 14.11
CA LYS A 23 -15.44 -10.70 14.66
C LYS A 23 -16.57 -11.24 13.78
N ASN A 24 -17.06 -10.43 12.84
CA ASN A 24 -18.12 -10.76 11.90
C ASN A 24 -17.56 -11.20 10.53
N GLY A 25 -16.23 -11.20 10.35
CA GLY A 25 -15.57 -11.53 9.09
C GLY A 25 -15.59 -10.39 8.05
N ASN A 26 -15.82 -9.14 8.46
CA ASN A 26 -15.64 -7.97 7.59
C ASN A 26 -14.17 -7.56 7.59
N VAL A 27 -13.64 -7.18 6.42
CA VAL A 27 -12.26 -6.70 6.31
C VAL A 27 -12.20 -5.23 6.69
N GLU A 28 -11.43 -4.89 7.71
CA GLU A 28 -11.15 -3.51 8.10
C GLU A 28 -10.00 -2.94 7.26
N ILE A 29 -10.10 -1.69 6.84
CA ILE A 29 -9.07 -0.99 6.06
C ILE A 29 -8.46 0.30 6.66
N PRO A 30 -8.82 0.82 7.86
CA PRO A 30 -8.27 2.08 8.37
C PRO A 30 -6.73 2.09 8.42
N LYS A 31 -6.10 0.98 8.80
CA LYS A 31 -4.63 0.92 8.91
C LYS A 31 -3.94 1.02 7.54
N ALA A 32 -4.50 0.36 6.52
CA ALA A 32 -4.00 0.46 5.15
C ALA A 32 -4.11 1.90 4.61
N ILE A 33 -5.22 2.58 4.90
CA ILE A 33 -5.43 3.99 4.54
C ILE A 33 -4.39 4.89 5.23
N GLU A 34 -4.27 4.79 6.56
CA GLU A 34 -3.35 5.60 7.38
C GLU A 34 -1.91 5.52 6.85
N ILE A 35 -1.42 4.32 6.56
CA ILE A 35 -0.06 4.11 6.06
C ILE A 35 0.10 4.68 4.64
N ASN A 36 -0.88 4.48 3.77
CA ASN A 36 -0.83 5.02 2.41
C ASN A 36 -0.83 6.56 2.42
N GLU A 37 -1.67 7.19 3.24
CA GLU A 37 -1.70 8.65 3.43
C GLU A 37 -0.36 9.18 3.94
N ALA A 38 0.23 8.54 4.95
CA ALA A 38 1.57 8.91 5.44
C ALA A 38 2.63 8.83 4.34
N PHE A 39 2.54 7.83 3.45
CA PHE A 39 3.40 7.74 2.29
C PHE A 39 3.16 8.87 1.27
N GLN A 40 1.91 9.29 1.05
CA GLN A 40 1.63 10.46 0.19
C GLN A 40 2.24 11.75 0.77
N ILE A 41 2.21 11.94 2.10
CA ILE A 41 2.87 13.08 2.75
C ILE A 41 4.38 13.04 2.51
N SER A 42 5.00 11.87 2.63
CA SER A 42 6.43 11.69 2.34
C SER A 42 6.77 12.03 0.88
N ARG A 43 5.90 11.65 -0.07
CA ARG A 43 6.05 12.03 -1.49
C ARG A 43 6.00 13.53 -1.69
N GLN A 44 5.11 14.24 -1.00
CA GLN A 44 5.03 15.71 -1.06
C GLN A 44 6.29 16.36 -0.52
N PHE A 45 6.82 15.86 0.60
CA PHE A 45 8.09 16.33 1.16
C PHE A 45 9.26 16.12 0.19
N TRP A 46 9.41 14.93 -0.39
CA TRP A 46 10.46 14.67 -1.37
C TRP A 46 10.29 15.52 -2.64
N ALA A 47 9.07 15.72 -3.11
CA ALA A 47 8.81 16.60 -4.25
C ALA A 47 9.24 18.05 -3.96
N TRP A 48 8.97 18.56 -2.76
CA TRP A 48 9.45 19.85 -2.31
C TRP A 48 10.99 19.91 -2.26
N GLN A 49 11.65 18.89 -1.70
CA GLN A 49 13.11 18.81 -1.64
C GLN A 49 13.76 18.82 -3.04
N VAL A 50 13.14 18.13 -4.01
CA VAL A 50 13.58 18.14 -5.42
C VAL A 50 13.41 19.53 -6.03
N LYS A 51 12.25 20.18 -5.81
CA LYS A 51 11.99 21.53 -6.30
C LYS A 51 12.98 22.56 -5.76
N ASN A 52 13.48 22.38 -4.54
CA ASN A 52 14.45 23.27 -3.89
C ASN A 52 15.92 22.86 -4.12
N GLY A 53 16.19 21.82 -4.92
CA GLY A 53 17.54 21.38 -5.26
C GLY A 53 18.31 20.65 -4.15
N VAL A 54 17.66 20.33 -3.03
CA VAL A 54 18.25 19.53 -1.93
C VAL A 54 18.41 18.07 -2.35
N LEU A 55 17.31 17.48 -2.84
CA LEU A 55 17.34 16.20 -3.54
C LEU A 55 17.42 16.46 -5.04
N LYS A 56 18.08 15.57 -5.78
CA LYS A 56 18.32 15.75 -7.22
C LYS A 56 17.55 14.71 -8.03
N ASN A 57 18.16 13.54 -8.24
CA ASN A 57 17.61 12.49 -9.09
C ASN A 57 16.50 11.71 -8.36
N PRO A 58 15.20 11.89 -8.68
CA PRO A 58 14.13 11.19 -7.96
C PRO A 58 14.22 9.67 -8.12
N ARG A 59 14.69 9.19 -9.28
CA ARG A 59 14.80 7.75 -9.57
C ARG A 59 15.83 7.04 -8.70
N SER A 60 16.74 7.78 -8.04
CA SER A 60 17.70 7.16 -7.11
C SER A 60 17.09 6.81 -5.75
N PHE A 61 15.91 7.33 -5.40
CA PHE A 61 15.31 7.13 -4.07
C PHE A 61 13.81 6.82 -4.07
N ILE A 62 13.07 7.07 -5.16
CA ILE A 62 11.67 6.66 -5.30
C ILE A 62 11.43 5.95 -6.63
N ASN A 63 10.83 4.77 -6.56
CA ASN A 63 10.56 3.92 -7.72
C ASN A 63 9.13 3.39 -7.67
N SER A 64 8.42 3.48 -8.80
CA SER A 64 7.14 2.79 -8.96
C SER A 64 7.43 1.31 -9.22
N THR A 65 6.75 0.44 -8.46
CA THR A 65 6.89 -1.01 -8.56
C THR A 65 5.49 -1.63 -8.46
N PRO A 66 5.12 -2.56 -9.35
CA PRO A 66 3.87 -3.29 -9.21
C PRO A 66 3.92 -4.18 -7.96
N HIS A 67 2.79 -4.32 -7.28
CA HIS A 67 2.64 -5.17 -6.09
C HIS A 67 1.61 -6.25 -6.39
N MET A 68 1.86 -7.46 -5.92
CA MET A 68 0.98 -8.61 -6.09
C MET A 68 0.89 -9.36 -4.77
N SER A 69 -0.32 -9.72 -4.38
CA SER A 69 -0.57 -10.61 -3.26
C SER A 69 -1.04 -11.96 -3.82
N SER A 70 -0.36 -13.03 -3.42
CA SER A 70 -0.70 -14.40 -3.81
C SER A 70 -0.95 -15.24 -2.57
N VAL A 71 -2.04 -16.00 -2.56
CA VAL A 71 -2.48 -16.82 -1.43
C VAL A 71 -2.96 -18.19 -1.92
N TRP A 72 -3.01 -19.17 -1.02
CA TRP A 72 -3.47 -20.52 -1.30
C TRP A 72 -4.54 -20.96 -0.31
N GLY A 73 -5.43 -21.86 -0.74
CA GLY A 73 -6.53 -22.39 0.07
C GLY A 73 -7.77 -21.50 0.04
N ASP A 74 -8.94 -22.14 0.13
CA ASP A 74 -10.23 -21.50 -0.11
C ASP A 74 -10.50 -20.31 0.82
N ASP A 75 -10.15 -20.44 2.10
CA ASP A 75 -10.34 -19.39 3.10
C ASP A 75 -9.51 -18.14 2.79
N ASN A 76 -8.24 -18.32 2.42
CA ASN A 76 -7.37 -17.20 2.09
C ASN A 76 -7.77 -16.53 0.76
N ILE A 77 -8.24 -17.32 -0.22
CA ILE A 77 -8.77 -16.80 -1.49
C ILE A 77 -10.00 -15.94 -1.22
N LYS A 78 -10.91 -16.42 -0.36
CA LYS A 78 -12.11 -15.68 0.06
C LYS A 78 -11.74 -14.39 0.78
N PHE A 79 -10.78 -14.43 1.71
CA PHE A 79 -10.24 -13.26 2.38
C PHE A 79 -9.66 -12.24 1.37
N LEU A 80 -8.83 -12.69 0.42
CA LEU A 80 -8.21 -11.81 -0.57
C LEU A 80 -9.26 -11.09 -1.42
N LYS A 81 -10.36 -11.77 -1.78
CA LYS A 81 -11.47 -11.16 -2.52
C LYS A 81 -12.21 -10.11 -1.68
N LYS A 82 -12.56 -10.43 -0.43
CA LYS A 82 -13.17 -9.44 0.49
C LYS A 82 -12.28 -8.22 0.70
N ARG A 83 -10.97 -8.45 0.87
CA ARG A 83 -9.98 -7.39 1.00
C ARG A 83 -9.97 -6.50 -0.24
N TYR A 84 -10.02 -7.09 -1.44
CA TYR A 84 -10.14 -6.34 -2.68
C TYR A 84 -11.38 -5.45 -2.67
N GLU A 85 -12.55 -6.02 -2.39
CA GLU A 85 -13.83 -5.29 -2.36
C GLU A 85 -13.81 -4.14 -1.33
N ALA A 86 -13.30 -4.38 -0.13
CA ALA A 86 -13.20 -3.36 0.91
C ALA A 86 -12.27 -2.20 0.50
N LEU A 87 -11.08 -2.51 -0.05
CA LEU A 87 -10.11 -1.48 -0.44
C LEU A 87 -10.60 -0.62 -1.61
N GLN A 88 -11.45 -1.13 -2.51
CA GLN A 88 -12.04 -0.35 -3.60
C GLN A 88 -12.88 0.85 -3.11
N ALA A 89 -13.34 0.85 -1.85
CA ALA A 89 -14.05 1.98 -1.27
C ALA A 89 -13.15 3.23 -1.06
N SER A 90 -11.83 3.10 -1.15
CA SER A 90 -10.88 4.21 -1.01
C SER A 90 -10.19 4.55 -2.35
N PRO A 91 -10.12 5.83 -2.74
CA PRO A 91 -9.46 6.25 -3.98
C PRO A 91 -7.96 5.93 -4.01
N LEU A 92 -7.33 5.73 -2.84
CA LEU A 92 -5.93 5.34 -2.72
C LEU A 92 -5.63 3.96 -3.32
N PHE A 93 -6.67 3.12 -3.48
CA PHE A 93 -6.57 1.75 -3.99
C PHE A 93 -7.41 1.54 -5.27
N ALA A 94 -7.93 2.59 -5.89
CA ALA A 94 -8.79 2.51 -7.08
C ALA A 94 -8.12 1.82 -8.29
N GLY A 95 -6.78 1.81 -8.34
CA GLY A 95 -6.02 1.12 -9.38
C GLY A 95 -5.84 -0.39 -9.16
N MET A 96 -6.31 -0.94 -8.04
CA MET A 96 -6.11 -2.35 -7.71
C MET A 96 -6.96 -3.26 -8.60
N GLN A 97 -6.44 -4.46 -8.89
CA GLN A 97 -7.08 -5.49 -9.70
C GLN A 97 -7.12 -6.82 -8.93
N TYR A 98 -8.11 -7.66 -9.22
CA TYR A 98 -8.27 -9.02 -8.67
C TYR A 98 -8.39 -10.03 -9.81
#